data_AF-A0AAE4IF89-F1
#
_entry.id   AF-A0AAE4IF89-F1
#
_cell.length_a   1.000
_cell.length_b   1.000
_cell.length_c   1.000
_cell.angle_alpha   90.00
_cell.angle_beta   90.00
_cell.angle_gamma   90.00
#
_symmetry.space_group_name_H-M   'P 1'
#
loop_
_entity.id
_entity.type
_entity.pdbx_description
1 polymer ?
#
loop_
_entity_poly.entity_id
_entity_poly.type
_entity_poly.pdbx_seq_one_letter_code
_entity_poly.pdbx_strand_id
1 'polypeptide(L)'
;LYGYVDDTNAWSDVLGLATRPNNGKYHIFFEHTVNAKDQYASDAVQFNRANQEFLNKINSDAIFKHDMLKRHPELHAWIKNPNMTSSPSGFTWHHHEETRRLVLVDRRDHSLNHKLYHPSGKGGRDLWGGGNDGRKGRLNGSTGYKQKK
;
A
#
# COMPACT_ATOMS: atom_id res chain seq x y z
N LEU A 1 30.44 -5.46 40.76
CA LEU A 1 30.22 -4.72 39.51
C LEU A 1 29.50 -5.68 38.56
N TYR A 2 28.17 -5.69 38.57
CA TYR A 2 27.39 -6.58 37.71
C TYR A 2 27.30 -5.94 36.33
N GLY A 3 27.96 -6.55 35.34
CA GLY A 3 27.78 -6.20 33.94
C GLY A 3 26.37 -6.59 33.53
N TYR A 4 25.56 -5.60 33.20
CA TYR A 4 24.29 -5.84 32.52
C TYR A 4 24.63 -6.24 31.09
N VAL A 5 24.16 -7.41 30.68
CA VAL A 5 24.24 -7.86 29.30
C VAL A 5 23.29 -6.96 28.51
N ASP A 6 23.84 -6.10 27.66
CA ASP A 6 23.06 -5.39 26.66
C ASP A 6 22.50 -6.45 25.70
N ASP A 7 21.19 -6.41 25.50
CA ASP A 7 20.40 -7.45 24.86
C ASP A 7 20.98 -7.77 23.46
N THR A 8 21.57 -8.96 23.29
CA THR A 8 22.28 -9.36 22.05
C THR A 8 21.34 -9.67 20.88
N ASN A 9 20.06 -9.31 21.00
CA ASN A 9 19.07 -9.36 19.92
C ASN A 9 18.79 -8.00 19.28
N ALA A 10 19.59 -6.97 19.60
CA ALA A 10 19.63 -5.74 18.82
C ALA A 10 20.15 -6.06 17.40
N TRP A 11 19.24 -6.55 16.55
CA TRP A 11 19.36 -6.41 15.10
C TRP A 11 19.75 -4.96 14.86
N SER A 12 21.02 -4.73 14.54
CA SER A 12 21.51 -3.39 14.26
C SER A 12 20.60 -2.84 13.19
N ASP A 13 19.83 -1.82 13.54
CA ASP A 13 18.96 -1.13 12.61
C ASP A 13 19.85 -0.27 11.72
N VAL A 14 20.57 -0.93 10.79
CA VAL A 14 21.53 -0.35 9.84
C VAL A 14 20.87 0.76 9.01
N LEU A 15 19.54 0.80 8.98
CA LEU A 15 18.74 1.69 8.17
C LEU A 15 18.04 2.79 8.98
N GLY A 16 18.16 2.78 10.32
CA GLY A 16 17.47 3.73 11.19
C GLY A 16 15.95 3.71 11.05
N LEU A 17 15.35 2.55 10.74
CA LEU A 17 13.90 2.39 10.70
C LEU A 17 13.28 2.53 12.09
N ALA A 18 13.77 1.80 13.10
CA ALA A 18 13.28 1.82 14.47
C ALA A 18 13.45 3.20 15.15
N THR A 19 14.38 4.03 14.69
CA THR A 19 14.63 5.39 15.22
C THR A 19 13.79 6.49 14.57
N ARG A 20 12.86 6.13 13.66
CA ARG A 20 11.93 7.10 13.06
C ARG A 20 10.96 7.68 14.10
N PRO A 21 10.37 8.86 13.82
CA PRO A 21 9.31 9.46 14.64
C PRO A 21 8.07 8.57 14.91
N ASN A 22 7.98 7.38 14.31
CA ASN A 22 6.91 6.41 14.52
C ASN A 22 7.41 4.98 14.81
N ASN A 23 8.62 4.84 15.36
CA ASN A 23 9.25 3.56 15.71
C ASN A 23 9.38 2.59 14.52
N GLY A 24 9.65 3.12 13.32
CA GLY A 24 9.79 2.28 12.13
C GLY A 24 8.48 1.64 11.70
N LYS A 25 7.38 2.35 11.87
CA LYS A 25 6.10 2.00 11.25
C LYS A 25 5.85 2.94 10.08
N TYR A 26 4.81 2.71 9.30
CA TYR A 26 4.32 3.68 8.35
C TYR A 26 2.84 3.91 8.59
N HIS A 27 2.34 5.05 8.11
CA HIS A 27 0.94 5.39 8.28
C HIS A 27 0.11 4.81 7.16
N ILE A 28 -0.94 4.07 7.53
CA ILE A 28 -1.95 3.56 6.60
C ILE A 28 -3.18 4.45 6.72
N PHE A 29 -3.53 5.12 5.62
CA PHE A 29 -4.65 6.06 5.58
C PHE A 29 -5.99 5.39 5.28
N PHE A 30 -5.95 4.30 4.51
CA PHE A 30 -7.13 3.53 4.15
C PHE A 30 -6.71 2.11 3.75
N GLU A 31 -7.60 1.13 3.92
CA GLU A 31 -7.34 -0.26 3.58
C GLU A 31 -8.48 -0.84 2.74
N HIS A 32 -8.12 -1.73 1.82
CA HIS A 32 -9.05 -2.48 1.01
C HIS A 32 -8.61 -3.94 0.94
N THR A 33 -9.55 -4.87 1.12
CA THR A 33 -9.29 -6.29 0.88
C THR A 33 -9.70 -6.66 -0.54
N VAL A 34 -8.71 -6.99 -1.38
CA VAL A 34 -8.91 -7.43 -2.75
C VAL A 34 -9.74 -8.73 -2.74
N ASN A 35 -10.80 -8.76 -3.55
CA ASN A 35 -11.61 -9.97 -3.71
C ASN A 35 -10.73 -11.11 -4.24
N ALA A 36 -10.94 -12.34 -3.74
CA ALA A 36 -10.17 -13.52 -4.18
C ALA A 36 -10.20 -13.70 -5.71
N LYS A 37 -11.33 -13.39 -6.36
CA LYS A 37 -11.46 -13.49 -7.82
C LYS A 37 -10.59 -12.50 -8.61
N ASP A 38 -10.10 -11.45 -7.94
CA ASP A 38 -9.32 -10.36 -8.50
C ASP A 38 -7.88 -10.34 -7.97
N GLN A 39 -7.45 -11.35 -7.18
CA GLN A 39 -6.12 -11.41 -6.56
C GLN A 39 -4.99 -11.24 -7.57
N TYR A 40 -5.13 -11.81 -8.76
CA TYR A 40 -4.15 -11.77 -9.83
C TYR A 40 -4.49 -10.75 -10.92
N ALA A 41 -5.61 -10.03 -10.81
CA ALA A 41 -6.06 -9.04 -11.79
C ALA A 41 -5.13 -7.81 -11.81
N SER A 42 -5.20 -6.99 -12.86
CA SER A 42 -4.33 -5.81 -13.00
C SER A 42 -4.42 -4.86 -11.81
N ASP A 43 -3.36 -4.08 -11.61
CA ASP A 43 -3.37 -3.02 -10.61
C ASP A 43 -4.53 -2.06 -10.87
N ALA A 44 -4.83 -1.76 -12.13
CA ALA A 44 -5.99 -0.96 -12.51
C ALA A 44 -7.33 -1.54 -12.01
N VAL A 45 -7.54 -2.85 -12.11
CA VAL A 45 -8.77 -3.52 -11.63
C VAL A 45 -8.85 -3.46 -10.11
N GLN A 46 -7.76 -3.79 -9.41
CA GLN A 46 -7.74 -3.79 -7.95
C GLN A 46 -7.89 -2.38 -7.38
N PHE A 47 -7.19 -1.40 -7.95
CA PHE A 47 -7.26 -0.01 -7.53
C PHE A 47 -8.62 0.60 -7.82
N ASN A 48 -9.31 0.19 -8.88
CA ASN A 48 -10.65 0.68 -9.18
C ASN A 48 -11.63 0.43 -8.02
N ARG A 49 -11.66 -0.79 -7.48
CA ARG A 49 -12.51 -1.10 -6.32
C ARG A 49 -12.06 -0.37 -5.05
N ALA A 50 -10.76 -0.38 -4.78
CA ALA A 50 -10.21 0.31 -3.61
C ALA A 50 -10.50 1.83 -3.64
N ASN A 51 -10.40 2.45 -4.82
CA ASN A 51 -10.72 3.86 -5.02
C ASN A 51 -12.22 4.16 -4.89
N GLN A 52 -13.11 3.25 -5.29
CA GLN A 52 -14.55 3.42 -5.09
C GLN A 52 -14.87 3.47 -3.60
N GLU A 53 -14.33 2.53 -2.81
CA GLU A 53 -14.52 2.48 -1.36
C GLU A 53 -13.89 3.70 -0.67
N PHE A 54 -12.69 4.10 -1.09
CA PHE A 54 -12.01 5.28 -0.57
C PHE A 54 -12.81 6.57 -0.85
N LEU A 55 -13.31 6.77 -2.08
CA LEU A 55 -14.17 7.91 -2.41
C LEU A 55 -15.49 7.90 -1.64
N ASN A 56 -16.10 6.72 -1.47
CA ASN A 56 -17.31 6.59 -0.65
C ASN A 56 -17.03 7.01 0.79
N LYS A 57 -15.88 6.64 1.36
CA LYS A 57 -15.47 7.07 2.69
C LYS A 57 -15.23 8.58 2.77
N ILE A 58 -14.52 9.15 1.79
CA ILE A 58 -14.32 10.61 1.69
C ILE A 58 -15.65 11.35 1.62
N ASN A 59 -16.63 10.84 0.89
CA ASN A 59 -17.92 11.52 0.70
C ASN A 59 -18.87 11.35 1.89
N SER A 60 -18.76 10.26 2.65
CA SER A 60 -19.65 9.95 3.77
C SER A 60 -19.13 10.41 5.14
N ASP A 61 -17.83 10.66 5.28
CA ASP A 61 -17.21 11.05 6.55
C ASP A 61 -16.43 12.37 6.41
N ALA A 62 -17.03 13.45 6.93
CA ALA A 62 -16.46 14.78 6.87
C ALA A 62 -15.16 14.94 7.69
N ILE A 63 -15.02 14.21 8.81
CA ILE A 63 -13.82 14.25 9.66
C ILE A 63 -12.67 13.58 8.91
N PHE A 64 -12.93 12.39 8.35
CA PHE A 64 -11.95 11.68 7.52
C PHE A 64 -11.54 12.50 6.32
N LYS A 65 -12.49 13.09 5.59
CA LYS A 65 -12.21 13.98 4.46
C LYS A 65 -11.34 15.17 4.86
N HIS A 66 -11.64 15.80 5.99
CA HIS A 66 -10.88 16.95 6.48
C HIS A 66 -9.44 16.56 6.83
N ASP A 67 -9.23 15.45 7.55
CA ASP A 67 -7.88 14.96 7.89
C ASP A 67 -7.07 14.62 6.63
N MET A 68 -7.67 13.90 5.69
CA MET A 68 -7.02 13.53 4.42
C MET A 68 -6.61 14.77 3.60
N LEU A 69 -7.51 15.74 3.43
CA LEU A 69 -7.22 16.97 2.68
C LEU A 69 -6.22 17.89 3.39
N LYS A 70 -6.19 17.88 4.73
CA LYS A 70 -5.21 18.65 5.51
C LYS A 70 -3.80 18.09 5.33
N ARG A 71 -3.65 16.77 5.28
CA ARG A 71 -2.34 16.10 5.11
C ARG A 71 -1.89 16.08 3.65
N HIS A 72 -2.83 15.94 2.72
CA HIS A 72 -2.59 15.82 1.28
C HIS A 72 -3.51 16.76 0.47
N PRO A 73 -3.20 18.07 0.41
CA PRO A 73 -4.02 19.05 -0.31
C PRO A 73 -4.22 18.72 -1.80
N GLU A 74 -3.25 18.05 -2.44
CA GLU A 74 -3.30 17.58 -3.83
C GLU A 74 -4.44 16.59 -4.10
N LEU A 75 -4.95 15.92 -3.06
CA LEU A 75 -6.12 15.04 -3.15
C LEU A 75 -7.38 15.80 -3.58
N HIS A 76 -7.45 17.11 -3.34
CA HIS A 76 -8.60 17.94 -3.70
C HIS A 76 -8.90 17.90 -5.21
N ALA A 77 -7.87 17.94 -6.06
CA ALA A 77 -8.03 17.86 -7.50
C ALA A 77 -8.47 16.45 -7.93
N TRP A 78 -7.90 15.41 -7.31
CA TRP A 78 -8.25 14.02 -7.63
C TRP A 78 -9.70 13.69 -7.27
N ILE A 79 -10.21 14.16 -6.12
CA ILE A 79 -11.62 13.94 -5.74
C ILE A 79 -12.59 14.51 -6.78
N LYS A 80 -12.26 15.64 -7.41
CA LYS A 80 -13.12 16.28 -8.43
C LYS A 80 -13.16 15.49 -9.75
N ASN A 81 -12.05 14.86 -10.12
CA ASN A 81 -11.92 14.09 -11.36
C ASN A 81 -11.04 12.85 -11.12
N PRO A 82 -11.58 11.81 -10.47
CA PRO A 82 -10.77 10.70 -10.01
C PRO A 82 -10.42 9.77 -11.17
N ASN A 83 -9.13 9.49 -11.35
CA ASN A 83 -8.72 8.32 -12.12
C ASN A 83 -8.81 7.09 -11.22
N MET A 84 -9.90 6.34 -11.38
CA MET A 84 -10.19 5.15 -10.59
C MET A 84 -9.18 4.02 -10.82
N THR A 85 -8.42 4.02 -11.91
CA THR A 85 -7.48 2.94 -12.23
C THR A 85 -6.06 3.18 -11.72
N SER A 86 -5.79 4.34 -11.11
CA SER A 86 -4.50 4.70 -10.54
C SER A 86 -4.63 5.07 -9.07
N SER A 87 -3.52 5.15 -8.34
CA SER A 87 -3.56 5.68 -6.98
C SER A 87 -4.03 7.15 -6.96
N PRO A 88 -4.70 7.59 -5.87
CA PRO A 88 -5.01 8.99 -5.63
C PRO A 88 -3.76 9.89 -5.60
N SER A 89 -3.91 11.16 -5.96
CA SER A 89 -2.83 12.15 -5.88
C SER A 89 -2.26 12.23 -4.47
N GLY A 90 -0.92 12.24 -4.34
CA GLY A 90 -0.24 12.23 -3.04
C GLY A 90 0.03 10.85 -2.45
N PHE A 91 -0.74 9.86 -2.88
CA PHE A 91 -0.72 8.52 -2.31
C PHE A 91 -0.24 7.47 -3.30
N THR A 92 0.07 6.29 -2.77
CA THR A 92 0.23 5.07 -3.55
C THR A 92 -0.57 3.95 -2.90
N TRP A 93 -1.16 3.11 -3.74
CA TRP A 93 -1.73 1.84 -3.29
C TRP A 93 -0.58 0.86 -3.15
N HIS A 94 -0.27 0.50 -1.90
CA HIS A 94 0.75 -0.47 -1.56
C HIS A 94 0.11 -1.85 -1.45
N HIS A 95 0.59 -2.79 -2.27
CA HIS A 95 0.33 -4.21 -2.10
C HIS A 95 1.09 -4.70 -0.86
N HIS A 96 0.36 -4.88 0.25
CA HIS A 96 0.91 -5.32 1.53
C HIS A 96 1.45 -6.75 1.45
N GLU A 97 2.35 -7.15 2.35
CA GLU A 97 2.90 -8.51 2.37
C GLU A 97 1.81 -9.56 2.67
N GLU A 98 0.83 -9.21 3.50
CA GLU A 98 -0.39 -9.99 3.71
C GLU A 98 -1.20 -10.10 2.41
N THR A 99 -1.56 -11.33 2.05
CA THR A 99 -2.23 -11.62 0.78
C THR A 99 -3.57 -10.90 0.66
N ARG A 100 -3.78 -10.24 -0.49
CA ARG A 100 -4.98 -9.46 -0.86
C ARG A 100 -5.20 -8.17 -0.06
N ARG A 101 -4.26 -7.74 0.77
CA ARG A 101 -4.41 -6.50 1.53
C ARG A 101 -3.79 -5.32 0.77
N LEU A 102 -4.63 -4.41 0.28
CA LEU A 102 -4.19 -3.14 -0.30
C LEU A 102 -4.28 -2.05 0.75
N VAL A 103 -3.21 -1.29 0.93
CA VAL A 103 -3.16 -0.19 1.89
C VAL A 103 -2.77 1.10 1.18
N LEU A 104 -3.49 2.19 1.46
CA LEU A 104 -3.23 3.52 0.94
C LEU A 104 -2.22 4.20 1.84
N VAL A 105 -1.07 4.56 1.29
CA VAL A 105 0.06 5.13 2.04
C VAL A 105 0.60 6.37 1.33
N ASP A 106 1.34 7.21 2.04
CA ASP A 106 1.99 8.38 1.46
C ASP A 106 3.01 7.93 0.39
N ARG A 107 2.92 8.50 -0.81
CA ARG A 107 3.78 8.10 -1.94
C ARG A 107 5.25 8.43 -1.72
N ARG A 108 5.54 9.60 -1.13
CA ARG A 108 6.90 10.07 -0.92
C ARG A 108 7.57 9.26 0.19
N ASP A 109 6.87 9.02 1.29
CA ASP A 109 7.32 8.17 2.38
C ASP A 109 7.55 6.74 1.89
N HIS A 110 6.61 6.15 1.13
CA HIS A 110 6.78 4.83 0.51
C HIS A 110 8.04 4.75 -0.36
N SER A 111 8.29 5.76 -1.19
CA SER A 111 9.46 5.83 -2.08
C SER A 111 10.79 5.95 -1.32
N LEU A 112 10.88 6.89 -0.39
CA LEU A 112 12.11 7.15 0.37
C LEU A 112 12.46 5.99 1.30
N ASN A 113 11.45 5.22 1.70
CA ASN A 113 11.55 4.29 2.82
C ASN A 113 11.20 2.86 2.40
N HIS A 114 11.55 2.51 1.17
CA HIS A 114 11.17 1.25 0.53
C HIS A 114 11.36 0.01 1.42
N LYS A 115 12.47 -0.10 2.16
CA LYS A 115 12.78 -1.26 3.03
C LYS A 115 11.84 -1.41 4.23
N LEU A 116 11.26 -0.31 4.70
CA LEU A 116 10.25 -0.32 5.75
C LEU A 116 8.93 -0.91 5.26
N TYR A 117 8.56 -0.57 4.02
CA TYR A 117 7.33 -1.06 3.40
C TYR A 117 7.48 -2.46 2.79
N HIS A 118 8.71 -2.86 2.47
CA HIS A 118 9.05 -4.14 1.85
C HIS A 118 10.19 -4.82 2.62
N PRO A 119 9.99 -5.22 3.89
CA PRO A 119 11.04 -5.79 4.73
C PRO A 119 11.58 -7.11 4.16
N SER A 120 10.77 -7.90 3.46
CA SER A 120 11.24 -9.12 2.79
C SER A 120 12.06 -8.83 1.51
N GLY A 121 12.21 -7.57 1.12
CA GLY A 121 12.79 -7.15 -0.17
C GLY A 121 11.90 -7.40 -1.39
N LYS A 122 10.70 -7.97 -1.21
CA LYS A 122 9.73 -8.22 -2.29
C LYS A 122 8.48 -7.36 -2.10
N GLY A 123 7.86 -6.97 -3.21
CA GLY A 123 6.55 -6.32 -3.16
C GLY A 123 5.45 -7.34 -2.83
N GLY A 124 4.37 -6.91 -2.16
CA GLY A 124 3.22 -7.78 -1.92
C GLY A 124 2.67 -8.39 -3.20
N ARG A 125 2.74 -7.66 -4.31
CA ARG A 125 2.36 -8.17 -5.63
C ARG A 125 3.12 -9.44 -6.04
N ASP A 126 4.42 -9.50 -5.75
CA ASP A 126 5.24 -10.69 -6.02
C ASP A 126 4.89 -11.80 -5.03
N LEU A 127 4.71 -11.46 -3.75
CA LEU A 127 4.33 -12.41 -2.69
C LEU A 127 2.96 -13.06 -2.95
N TRP A 128 2.00 -12.32 -3.52
CA TRP A 128 0.67 -12.84 -3.84
C TRP A 128 0.64 -13.74 -5.08
N GLY A 129 1.77 -13.87 -5.79
CA GLY A 129 1.93 -14.66 -7.01
C GLY A 129 1.53 -13.94 -8.31
N GLY A 130 1.19 -12.65 -8.26
CA GLY A 130 0.86 -11.87 -9.46
C GLY A 130 2.09 -11.28 -10.16
N GLY A 131 3.02 -10.75 -9.38
CA GLY A 131 4.19 -10.02 -9.85
C GLY A 131 3.90 -9.02 -10.99
N ASN A 132 4.89 -8.80 -11.85
CA ASN A 132 4.78 -7.86 -12.97
C ASN A 132 3.70 -8.24 -14.01
N ASP A 133 3.48 -9.52 -14.25
CA ASP A 133 2.47 -9.97 -15.21
C ASP A 133 1.06 -9.69 -14.68
N GLY A 134 0.83 -9.89 -13.39
CA GLY A 134 -0.38 -9.50 -12.67
C GLY A 134 -0.60 -8.00 -12.77
N ARG A 135 0.40 -7.16 -12.44
CA ARG A 135 0.28 -5.68 -12.54
C ARG A 135 -0.23 -5.23 -13.91
N LYS A 136 0.28 -5.87 -14.97
CA LYS A 136 -0.02 -5.57 -16.38
C LYS A 136 -1.29 -6.23 -16.91
N GLY A 137 -2.02 -6.98 -16.09
CA GLY A 137 -3.26 -7.66 -16.49
C GLY A 137 -3.06 -8.84 -17.45
N ARG A 138 -1.88 -9.47 -17.42
CA ARG A 138 -1.57 -10.61 -18.29
C ARG A 138 -2.03 -11.95 -17.72
N LEU A 139 -2.53 -11.94 -16.48
CA LEU A 139 -3.01 -13.11 -15.78
C LEU A 139 -4.54 -13.10 -15.72
N ASN A 140 -5.15 -14.27 -15.69
CA ASN A 140 -6.52 -14.41 -15.26
C ASN A 140 -6.63 -14.00 -13.78
N GLY A 141 -7.60 -13.15 -13.46
CA GLY A 141 -7.70 -12.52 -12.14
C GLY A 141 -7.87 -13.50 -10.97
N SER A 142 -8.51 -14.65 -11.21
CA SER A 142 -8.83 -15.63 -10.16
C SER A 142 -7.81 -16.75 -10.10
N THR A 143 -7.30 -17.19 -11.26
CA THR A 143 -6.43 -18.39 -11.33
C THR A 143 -4.94 -18.07 -11.42
N GLY A 144 -4.57 -16.84 -11.78
CA GLY A 144 -3.17 -16.46 -11.97
C GLY A 144 -2.51 -17.04 -13.22
N TYR A 145 -3.22 -17.85 -14.01
CA TYR A 145 -2.69 -18.36 -15.29
C TYR A 145 -2.62 -17.26 -16.33
N LYS A 146 -1.59 -17.31 -17.18
CA LYS A 146 -1.49 -16.41 -18.34
C LYS A 146 -2.70 -16.63 -19.24
N GLN A 147 -3.34 -15.53 -19.64
CA GLN A 147 -4.39 -15.59 -20.62
C GLN A 147 -3.75 -15.98 -21.96
N LYS A 148 -4.22 -17.08 -22.57
CA LYS A 148 -3.80 -17.45 -23.92
C LYS A 148 -4.24 -16.32 -24.85
N LYS A 149 -3.30 -15.80 -25.65
CA LYS A 149 -3.60 -14.83 -26.70
C LYS A 149 -4.52 -15.45 -27.75
#